data_AF-A0A956GJY0-F1
#
_entry.id   AF-A0A956GJY0-F1
#
_cell.length_a   1.000
_cell.length_b   1.000
_cell.length_c   1.000
_cell.angle_alpha   90.00
_cell.angle_beta   90.00
_cell.angle_gamma   90.00
#
_symmetry.space_group_name_H-M   'P 1'
#
loop_
_entity.id
_entity.type
_entity.pdbx_description
1 polymer ?
#
loop_
_entity_poly.entity_id
_entity_poly.type
_entity_poly.pdbx_seq_one_letter_code
_entity_poly.pdbx_strand_id
1 'polypeptide(L)'
;MGLRDVARSVWARTGGWVAAQFRAIDADTVRAPGDAGRFDWRVLVILVTACVTLTLQEYIGDRVYFEKLWPYDPRHPDPYWQLKGFAWWSGWRFAGYLVLPAIVVALMPGERLRDYHISMRGFIKHLWVYVVLFALVLPAVYLASKTASFQATYPFYKSANRSRFDLLAWEGLYALQFLSLEFFFRGFLLQGLRRALGSNAIFVMIVPYCMIHYGKPMPETFGAIGAGLILGTLAMRTRSIWGGVLIHVGVAVSMDLFALGHCPTDGHHPCRGD
;
A
#
# COMPACT_ATOMS: atom_id res chain seq x y z
N MET A 1 18.25 -28.91 26.67
CA MET A 1 17.27 -28.76 25.58
C MET A 1 18.02 -28.26 24.35
N GLY A 2 18.07 -29.05 23.27
CA GLY A 2 18.91 -28.71 22.10
C GLY A 2 18.31 -27.58 21.27
N LEU A 3 19.15 -26.82 20.57
CA LEU A 3 18.72 -25.74 19.65
C LEU A 3 17.64 -26.21 18.66
N ARG A 4 17.70 -27.49 18.24
CA ARG A 4 16.73 -28.14 17.35
C ARG A 4 15.37 -28.38 18.01
N ASP A 5 15.31 -28.67 19.31
CA ASP A 5 14.06 -28.88 20.03
C ASP A 5 13.36 -27.56 20.33
N VAL A 6 14.14 -26.52 20.64
CA VAL A 6 13.64 -25.14 20.78
C VAL A 6 13.06 -24.67 19.46
N ALA A 7 13.78 -24.82 18.34
CA ALA A 7 13.32 -24.46 17.01
C ALA A 7 12.03 -25.20 16.59
N ARG A 8 11.93 -26.51 16.85
CA ARG A 8 10.71 -27.28 16.59
C ARG A 8 9.53 -26.82 17.45
N SER A 9 9.75 -26.53 18.73
CA SER A 9 8.66 -26.09 19.62
C SER A 9 8.17 -24.68 19.26
N VAL A 10 9.08 -23.79 18.87
CA VAL A 10 8.76 -22.45 18.38
C VAL A 10 7.97 -22.57 17.08
N TRP A 11 8.47 -23.35 16.11
CA TRP A 11 7.78 -23.57 14.82
C TRP A 11 6.39 -24.20 15.00
N ALA A 12 6.25 -25.20 15.86
CA ALA A 12 4.96 -25.83 16.13
C ALA A 12 3.94 -24.83 16.72
N ARG A 13 4.40 -23.92 17.59
CA ARG A 13 3.54 -22.90 18.23
C ARG A 13 3.23 -21.73 17.28
N THR A 14 4.24 -21.16 16.63
CA THR A 14 4.07 -19.99 15.74
C THR A 14 3.49 -20.37 14.39
N GLY A 15 4.01 -21.42 13.76
CA GLY A 15 3.48 -21.98 12.51
C GLY A 15 2.07 -22.53 12.67
N GLY A 16 1.77 -23.14 13.83
CA GLY A 16 0.42 -23.57 14.18
C GLY A 16 -0.59 -22.42 14.25
N TRP A 17 -0.19 -21.29 14.83
CA TRP A 17 -1.02 -20.09 14.93
C TRP A 17 -1.25 -19.38 13.60
N VAL A 18 -0.20 -19.22 12.77
CA VAL A 18 -0.31 -18.63 11.42
C VAL A 18 -1.23 -19.49 10.55
N ALA A 19 -0.99 -20.80 10.52
CA ALA A 19 -1.84 -21.73 9.78
C ALA A 19 -3.29 -21.73 10.30
N ALA A 20 -3.51 -21.47 11.60
CA ALA A 20 -4.85 -21.32 12.15
C ALA A 20 -5.56 -20.06 11.63
N GLN A 21 -4.84 -18.95 11.38
CA GLN A 21 -5.44 -17.77 10.75
C GLN A 21 -5.89 -18.07 9.32
N PHE A 22 -5.07 -18.76 8.53
CA PHE A 22 -5.42 -19.13 7.16
C PHE A 22 -6.60 -20.11 7.12
N ARG A 23 -6.59 -21.14 7.98
CA ARG A 23 -7.74 -22.06 8.13
C ARG A 23 -9.02 -21.33 8.55
N ALA A 24 -8.93 -20.35 9.44
CA ALA A 24 -10.09 -19.57 9.84
C ALA A 24 -10.63 -18.70 8.69
N ILE A 25 -9.75 -18.12 7.87
CA ILE A 25 -10.14 -17.39 6.65
C ILE A 25 -10.84 -18.33 5.66
N ASP A 26 -10.29 -19.52 5.46
CA ASP A 26 -10.86 -20.52 4.55
C ASP A 26 -12.22 -21.04 5.06
N ALA A 27 -12.35 -21.29 6.36
CA ALA A 27 -13.63 -21.69 6.97
C ALA A 27 -14.70 -20.60 6.85
N ASP A 28 -14.32 -19.33 6.97
CA ASP A 28 -15.23 -18.19 6.77
C ASP A 28 -15.54 -17.92 5.29
N THR A 29 -14.84 -18.56 4.36
CA THR A 29 -15.01 -18.38 2.92
C THR A 29 -16.03 -19.40 2.42
N VAL A 30 -17.24 -18.93 2.12
CA VAL A 30 -18.30 -19.78 1.57
C VAL A 30 -17.90 -20.22 0.16
N ARG A 31 -17.38 -21.44 0.04
CA ARG A 31 -17.05 -22.11 -1.21
C ARG A 31 -17.74 -23.46 -1.22
N ALA A 32 -18.54 -23.75 -2.26
CA ALA A 32 -18.99 -25.12 -2.44
C ALA A 32 -17.77 -25.97 -2.85
N PRO A 33 -17.57 -27.18 -2.31
CA PRO A 33 -16.42 -28.03 -2.66
C PRO A 33 -16.26 -28.25 -4.18
N GLY A 34 -17.36 -28.20 -4.94
CA GLY A 34 -17.37 -28.31 -6.40
C GLY A 34 -16.97 -27.04 -7.18
N ASP A 35 -16.78 -25.89 -6.51
CA ASP A 35 -16.34 -24.63 -7.15
C ASP A 35 -14.80 -24.54 -7.24
N ALA A 36 -14.08 -25.53 -6.70
CA ALA A 36 -12.64 -25.61 -6.81
C ALA A 36 -12.19 -25.99 -8.22
N GLY A 37 -11.36 -25.14 -8.84
CA GLY A 37 -10.82 -25.37 -10.19
C GLY A 37 -11.77 -25.05 -11.35
N ARG A 38 -12.97 -24.54 -11.09
CA ARG A 38 -13.89 -24.08 -12.15
C ARG A 38 -13.61 -22.62 -12.51
N PHE A 39 -13.89 -22.28 -13.77
CA PHE A 39 -13.78 -20.90 -14.24
C PHE A 39 -14.74 -19.98 -13.48
N ASP A 40 -14.20 -18.92 -12.90
CA ASP A 40 -14.96 -17.83 -12.31
C ASP A 40 -14.67 -16.54 -13.09
N TRP A 41 -15.67 -16.04 -13.80
CA TRP A 41 -15.54 -14.83 -14.61
C TRP A 41 -15.22 -13.59 -13.75
N ARG A 42 -15.58 -13.60 -12.45
CA ARG A 42 -15.22 -12.51 -11.53
C ARG A 42 -13.72 -12.45 -11.31
N VAL A 43 -13.07 -13.60 -11.16
CA VAL A 43 -11.61 -13.70 -11.05
C VAL A 43 -10.95 -13.11 -12.30
N LEU A 44 -11.45 -13.45 -13.48
CA LEU A 44 -10.97 -12.87 -14.74
C LEU A 44 -11.10 -11.34 -14.73
N VAL A 45 -12.29 -10.81 -14.42
CA VAL A 45 -12.53 -9.36 -14.40
C VAL A 45 -11.63 -8.65 -13.41
N ILE A 46 -11.47 -9.19 -12.19
CA ILE A 46 -10.62 -8.60 -11.16
C ILE A 46 -9.15 -8.58 -11.59
N LEU A 47 -8.62 -9.71 -12.09
CA LEU A 47 -7.22 -9.81 -12.51
C LEU A 47 -6.92 -8.98 -13.76
N VAL A 48 -7.82 -8.98 -14.75
CA VAL A 48 -7.68 -8.12 -15.94
C VAL A 48 -7.74 -6.65 -15.56
N THR A 49 -8.66 -6.25 -14.67
CA THR A 49 -8.70 -4.88 -14.13
C THR A 49 -7.39 -4.55 -13.44
N ALA A 50 -6.85 -5.47 -12.63
CA ALA A 50 -5.58 -5.25 -11.96
C ALA A 50 -4.42 -5.06 -12.95
N CYS A 51 -4.34 -5.88 -13.99
CA CYS A 51 -3.35 -5.72 -15.06
C CYS A 51 -3.48 -4.37 -15.75
N VAL A 52 -4.69 -4.01 -16.22
CA VAL A 52 -4.96 -2.73 -16.90
C VAL A 52 -4.58 -1.56 -16.00
N THR A 53 -5.04 -1.57 -14.74
CA THR A 53 -4.73 -0.52 -13.77
C THR A 53 -3.22 -0.37 -13.56
N LEU A 54 -2.50 -1.47 -13.30
CA LEU A 54 -1.06 -1.42 -13.05
C LEU A 54 -0.29 -0.94 -14.30
N THR A 55 -0.69 -1.39 -15.49
CA THR A 55 -0.08 -0.94 -16.75
C THR A 55 -0.33 0.55 -17.01
N LEU A 56 -1.56 1.04 -16.87
CA LEU A 56 -1.85 2.47 -17.07
C LEU A 56 -1.06 3.34 -16.09
N GLN A 57 -0.92 2.90 -14.85
CA GLN A 57 -0.17 3.66 -13.85
C GLN A 57 1.33 3.67 -14.11
N GLU A 58 1.90 2.58 -14.62
CA GLU A 58 3.31 2.50 -14.99
C GLU A 58 3.63 3.40 -16.20
N TYR A 59 2.80 3.36 -17.24
CA TYR A 59 3.11 4.04 -18.51
C TYR A 59 2.61 5.48 -18.60
N ILE A 60 1.53 5.84 -17.89
CA ILE A 60 0.85 7.14 -18.01
C ILE A 60 0.78 7.83 -16.65
N GLY A 61 0.51 7.08 -15.59
CA GLY A 61 0.31 7.63 -14.25
C GLY A 61 1.59 8.07 -13.54
N ASP A 62 2.77 7.78 -14.09
CA ASP A 62 4.03 8.18 -13.48
C ASP A 62 4.40 9.64 -13.79
N ARG A 63 5.21 10.23 -12.92
CA ARG A 63 5.72 11.60 -13.05
C ARG A 63 6.50 11.80 -14.34
N VAL A 64 7.28 10.82 -14.78
CA VAL A 64 8.04 10.93 -16.04
C VAL A 64 7.12 11.23 -17.23
N TYR A 65 5.88 10.72 -17.21
CA TYR A 65 4.91 11.03 -18.26
C TYR A 65 4.37 12.46 -18.13
N PHE A 66 4.10 12.94 -16.91
CA PHE A 66 3.76 14.34 -16.67
C PHE A 66 4.85 15.29 -17.20
N GLU A 67 6.13 14.99 -16.93
CA GLU A 67 7.25 15.83 -17.34
C GLU A 67 7.41 15.89 -18.88
N LYS A 68 6.99 14.84 -19.60
CA LYS A 68 6.92 14.87 -21.07
C LYS A 68 5.83 15.79 -21.60
N LEU A 69 4.67 15.83 -20.92
CA LEU A 69 3.54 16.67 -21.34
C LEU A 69 3.72 18.14 -20.91
N TRP A 70 4.30 18.36 -19.73
CA TRP A 70 4.59 19.67 -19.15
C TRP A 70 6.06 19.75 -18.75
N PRO A 71 6.98 19.92 -19.72
CA PRO A 71 8.40 20.07 -19.42
C PRO A 71 8.66 21.32 -18.56
N TYR A 72 9.61 21.22 -17.65
CA TYR A 72 10.03 22.35 -16.82
C TYR A 72 10.69 23.44 -17.70
N ASP A 73 10.22 24.68 -17.60
CA ASP A 73 10.82 25.84 -18.28
C ASP A 73 11.65 26.68 -17.28
N PRO A 74 13.00 26.66 -17.35
CA PRO A 74 13.84 27.48 -16.49
C PRO A 74 13.65 28.99 -16.68
N ARG A 75 13.10 29.43 -17.82
CA ARG A 75 12.86 30.86 -18.10
C ARG A 75 11.64 31.40 -17.36
N HIS A 76 10.68 30.53 -17.07
CA HIS A 76 9.45 30.84 -16.34
C HIS A 76 9.26 29.79 -15.23
N PRO A 77 10.09 29.85 -14.17
CA PRO A 77 10.09 28.83 -13.14
C PRO A 77 8.74 28.81 -12.42
N ASP A 78 8.04 27.67 -12.52
CA ASP A 78 6.84 27.42 -11.72
C ASP A 78 7.24 26.74 -10.40
N PRO A 79 7.11 27.43 -9.26
CA PRO A 79 7.50 26.87 -7.96
C PRO A 79 6.72 25.61 -7.60
N TYR A 80 5.52 25.39 -8.15
CA TYR A 80 4.69 24.22 -7.85
C TYR A 80 4.75 23.14 -8.92
N TRP A 81 5.63 23.24 -9.91
CA TRP A 81 5.72 22.26 -10.98
C TRP A 81 5.93 20.82 -10.48
N GLN A 82 6.84 20.63 -9.51
CA GLN A 82 7.04 19.31 -8.89
C GLN A 82 5.80 18.81 -8.16
N LEU A 83 5.11 19.70 -7.42
CA LEU A 83 3.87 19.37 -6.70
C LEU A 83 2.75 18.99 -7.68
N LYS A 84 2.65 19.67 -8.83
CA LYS A 84 1.71 19.32 -9.91
C LYS A 84 2.00 17.93 -10.49
N GLY A 85 3.27 17.58 -10.65
CA GLY A 85 3.67 16.22 -11.03
C GLY A 85 3.24 15.17 -10.00
N PHE A 86 3.36 15.46 -8.71
CA PHE A 86 2.84 14.58 -7.66
C PHE A 86 1.31 14.54 -7.59
N ALA A 87 0.64 15.64 -7.91
CA ALA A 87 -0.82 15.68 -8.03
C ALA A 87 -1.31 14.83 -9.21
N TRP A 88 -0.61 14.87 -10.35
CA TRP A 88 -0.84 13.96 -11.48
C TRP A 88 -0.69 12.50 -11.06
N TRP A 89 0.44 12.18 -10.43
CA TRP A 89 0.72 10.82 -9.96
C TRP A 89 -0.35 10.33 -8.99
N SER A 90 -0.63 11.08 -7.91
CA SER A 90 -1.66 10.72 -6.93
C SER A 90 -3.05 10.64 -7.55
N GLY A 91 -3.39 11.53 -8.49
CA GLY A 91 -4.64 11.51 -9.23
C GLY A 91 -4.83 10.24 -10.06
N TRP A 92 -3.80 9.78 -10.77
CA TRP A 92 -3.84 8.51 -11.50
C TRP A 92 -3.96 7.29 -10.61
N ARG A 93 -3.35 7.35 -9.43
CA ARG A 93 -3.51 6.28 -8.45
C ARG A 93 -4.91 6.28 -7.85
N PHE A 94 -5.48 7.43 -7.54
CA PHE A 94 -6.88 7.54 -7.12
C PHE A 94 -7.82 7.01 -8.21
N ALA A 95 -7.64 7.42 -9.46
CA ALA A 95 -8.44 6.96 -10.58
C ALA A 95 -8.32 5.44 -10.80
N GLY A 96 -7.10 4.91 -10.82
CA GLY A 96 -6.84 3.50 -11.15
C GLY A 96 -6.99 2.52 -9.99
N TYR A 97 -6.62 2.92 -8.77
CA TYR A 97 -6.69 2.06 -7.58
C TYR A 97 -8.01 2.21 -6.81
N LEU A 98 -8.73 3.34 -6.94
CA LEU A 98 -10.00 3.53 -6.24
C LEU A 98 -11.19 3.60 -7.20
N VAL A 99 -11.21 4.58 -8.10
CA VAL A 99 -12.41 4.87 -8.91
C VAL A 99 -12.73 3.72 -9.87
N LEU A 100 -11.77 3.29 -10.70
CA LEU A 100 -11.99 2.21 -11.66
C LEU A 100 -12.40 0.89 -10.96
N PRO A 101 -11.70 0.40 -9.93
CA PRO A 101 -12.11 -0.81 -9.22
C PRO A 101 -13.46 -0.67 -8.51
N ALA A 102 -13.80 0.50 -7.96
CA ALA A 102 -15.11 0.75 -7.37
C ALA A 102 -16.24 0.69 -8.42
N ILE A 103 -16.01 1.24 -9.62
CA ILE A 103 -16.94 1.13 -10.76
C ILE A 103 -17.09 -0.34 -11.15
N VAL A 104 -15.99 -1.08 -11.31
CA VAL A 104 -16.02 -2.51 -11.65
C VAL A 104 -16.84 -3.29 -10.63
N VAL A 105 -16.62 -3.08 -9.33
CA VAL A 105 -17.42 -3.70 -8.27
C VAL A 105 -18.89 -3.32 -8.34
N ALA A 106 -19.21 -2.05 -8.59
CA ALA A 106 -20.59 -1.59 -8.70
C ALA A 106 -21.34 -2.20 -9.90
N LEU A 107 -20.62 -2.54 -10.97
CA LEU A 107 -21.16 -3.16 -12.18
C LEU A 107 -21.19 -4.70 -12.11
N MET A 108 -20.46 -5.33 -11.20
CA MET A 108 -20.44 -6.79 -11.04
C MET A 108 -21.73 -7.29 -10.35
N PRO A 109 -22.51 -8.20 -10.98
CA PRO A 109 -23.76 -8.67 -10.39
C PRO A 109 -23.57 -9.40 -9.05
N GLY A 110 -24.35 -8.95 -8.05
CA GLY A 110 -24.37 -9.51 -6.70
C GLY A 110 -23.28 -8.95 -5.78
N GLU A 111 -22.40 -8.09 -6.28
CA GLU A 111 -21.34 -7.46 -5.50
C GLU A 111 -21.80 -6.11 -4.93
N ARG A 112 -21.24 -5.72 -3.78
CA ARG A 112 -21.50 -4.41 -3.17
C ARG A 112 -20.21 -3.83 -2.65
N LEU A 113 -19.97 -2.56 -2.94
CA LEU A 113 -18.73 -1.88 -2.56
C LEU A 113 -18.41 -1.98 -1.05
N ARG A 114 -19.42 -1.91 -0.19
CA ARG A 114 -19.27 -2.06 1.27
C ARG A 114 -18.70 -3.41 1.72
N ASP A 115 -18.84 -4.45 0.90
CA ASP A 115 -18.37 -5.80 1.21
C ASP A 115 -16.87 -5.97 0.89
N TYR A 116 -16.25 -5.00 0.19
CA TYR A 116 -14.83 -4.96 -0.15
C TYR A 116 -14.00 -4.31 0.96
N HIS A 117 -14.19 -4.80 2.18
CA HIS A 117 -13.43 -4.41 3.38
C HIS A 117 -13.51 -2.91 3.76
N ILE A 118 -14.61 -2.22 3.44
CA ILE A 118 -14.78 -0.79 3.80
C ILE A 118 -15.31 -0.64 5.25
N SER A 119 -15.62 -1.74 5.95
CA SER A 119 -16.18 -1.70 7.31
C SER A 119 -15.22 -1.10 8.33
N MET A 120 -15.73 -0.21 9.18
CA MET A 120 -15.02 0.35 10.34
C MET A 120 -15.11 -0.53 11.60
N ARG A 121 -16.11 -1.43 11.68
CA ARG A 121 -16.45 -2.13 12.94
C ARG A 121 -15.35 -3.08 13.43
N GLY A 122 -14.79 -3.88 12.52
CA GLY A 122 -13.75 -4.85 12.88
C GLY A 122 -12.41 -4.18 13.18
N PHE A 123 -12.13 -3.05 12.54
CA PHE A 123 -10.88 -2.30 12.71
C PHE A 123 -10.73 -1.72 14.12
N ILE A 124 -11.76 -1.07 14.67
CA ILE A 124 -11.67 -0.39 15.99
C ILE A 124 -11.28 -1.37 17.10
N LYS A 125 -11.87 -2.58 17.11
CA LYS A 125 -11.56 -3.62 18.11
C LYS A 125 -10.10 -4.09 18.05
N HIS A 126 -9.49 -4.02 16.88
CA HIS A 126 -8.12 -4.49 16.63
C HIS A 126 -7.13 -3.35 16.42
N LEU A 127 -7.50 -2.11 16.71
CA LEU A 127 -6.66 -0.92 16.55
C LEU A 127 -5.30 -1.07 17.23
N TRP A 128 -5.26 -1.68 18.41
CA TRP A 128 -4.03 -1.92 19.17
C TRP A 128 -3.00 -2.74 18.37
N VAL A 129 -3.43 -3.66 17.51
CA VAL A 129 -2.51 -4.46 16.67
C VAL A 129 -1.79 -3.55 15.69
N TYR A 130 -2.52 -2.63 15.07
CA TYR A 130 -1.94 -1.65 14.15
C TYR A 130 -1.01 -0.67 14.88
N VAL A 131 -1.37 -0.23 16.10
CA VAL A 131 -0.48 0.60 16.92
C VAL A 131 0.83 -0.13 17.24
N VAL A 132 0.77 -1.41 17.62
CA VAL A 132 1.97 -2.22 17.87
C VAL A 132 2.80 -2.37 16.60
N LEU A 133 2.17 -2.68 15.46
CA LEU A 133 2.87 -2.78 14.17
C LEU A 133 3.58 -1.46 13.81
N PHE A 134 2.89 -0.33 13.96
CA PHE A 134 3.46 0.98 13.73
C PHE A 134 4.66 1.25 14.66
N ALA A 135 4.50 0.98 15.97
CA ALA A 135 5.57 1.16 16.95
C ALA A 135 6.79 0.26 16.70
N LEU A 136 6.62 -0.90 16.08
CA LEU A 136 7.72 -1.77 15.67
C LEU A 136 8.44 -1.27 14.41
N VAL A 137 7.70 -0.69 13.47
CA VAL A 137 8.26 -0.17 12.21
C VAL A 137 8.93 1.19 12.41
N LEU A 138 8.41 2.03 13.30
CA LEU A 138 8.87 3.40 13.50
C LEU A 138 10.38 3.51 13.85
N PRO A 139 10.98 2.69 14.74
CA PRO A 139 12.41 2.70 14.99
C PRO A 139 13.23 2.34 13.74
N ALA A 140 12.77 1.37 12.95
CA ALA A 140 13.46 1.00 11.72
C ALA A 140 13.43 2.15 10.69
N VAL A 141 12.31 2.85 10.58
CA VAL A 141 12.17 4.06 9.74
C VAL A 141 13.09 5.19 10.22
N TYR A 142 13.14 5.44 11.53
CA TYR A 142 14.04 6.44 12.11
C TYR A 142 15.53 6.12 11.91
N LEU A 143 15.92 4.85 12.00
CA LEU A 143 17.29 4.44 11.71
C LEU A 143 17.61 4.55 10.22
N ALA A 144 16.67 4.16 9.35
CA ALA A 144 16.80 4.28 7.91
C ALA A 144 16.94 5.74 7.45
N SER A 145 16.25 6.68 8.10
CA SER A 145 16.30 8.12 7.75
C SER A 145 17.68 8.75 7.87
N LYS A 146 18.58 8.12 8.62
CA LYS A 146 19.98 8.55 8.78
C LYS A 146 20.89 8.10 7.63
N THR A 147 20.39 7.26 6.72
CA THR A 147 21.18 6.75 5.59
C THR A 147 21.09 7.69 4.38
N ALA A 148 22.17 7.76 3.60
CA ALA A 148 22.21 8.59 2.39
C ALA A 148 21.16 8.16 1.35
N SER A 149 20.97 6.84 1.17
CA SER A 149 19.97 6.31 0.22
C SER A 149 18.53 6.75 0.57
N PHE A 150 18.20 6.78 1.87
CA PHE A 150 16.90 7.25 2.32
C PHE A 150 16.74 8.75 2.11
N GLN A 151 17.74 9.55 2.46
CA GLN A 151 17.71 11.01 2.29
C GLN A 151 17.68 11.43 0.81
N ALA A 152 18.31 10.66 -0.08
CA ALA A 152 18.20 10.86 -1.53
C ALA A 152 16.77 10.59 -2.02
N THR A 153 16.06 9.64 -1.42
CA THR A 153 14.71 9.24 -1.82
C THR A 153 13.60 10.12 -1.21
N TYR A 154 13.68 10.39 0.10
CA TYR A 154 12.62 11.05 0.88
C TYR A 154 12.99 12.47 1.33
N PRO A 155 12.02 13.38 1.55
CA PRO A 155 10.64 13.23 1.08
C PRO A 155 10.63 13.15 -0.46
N PHE A 156 9.66 12.46 -1.04
CA PHE A 156 9.58 12.39 -2.50
C PHE A 156 9.39 13.79 -3.08
N TYR A 157 8.57 14.62 -2.44
CA TYR A 157 8.47 16.03 -2.76
C TYR A 157 9.56 16.83 -2.05
N LYS A 158 10.67 17.08 -2.75
CA LYS A 158 11.87 17.73 -2.19
C LYS A 158 11.65 19.17 -1.74
N SER A 159 10.63 19.86 -2.25
CA SER A 159 10.23 21.20 -1.80
C SER A 159 9.19 21.19 -0.68
N ALA A 160 8.92 20.05 -0.03
CA ALA A 160 7.99 19.98 1.11
C ALA A 160 8.40 20.88 2.29
N ASN A 161 9.69 21.21 2.44
CA ASN A 161 10.19 22.14 3.47
C ASN A 161 9.97 23.62 3.14
N ARG A 162 9.53 23.97 1.92
CA ARG A 162 9.39 25.37 1.49
C ARG A 162 8.29 26.12 2.24
N SER A 163 7.15 25.47 2.47
CA SER A 163 6.01 26.11 3.12
C SER A 163 5.06 25.09 3.76
N ARG A 164 4.19 25.56 4.66
CA ARG A 164 3.13 24.71 5.23
C ARG A 164 2.15 24.20 4.17
N PHE A 165 1.90 24.99 3.14
CA PHE A 165 1.05 24.57 2.03
C PHE A 165 1.70 23.42 1.25
N ASP A 166 2.99 23.53 0.96
CA ASP A 166 3.76 22.48 0.28
C ASP A 166 3.71 21.15 1.04
N LEU A 167 3.98 21.20 2.34
CA LEU A 167 3.90 20.01 3.20
C LEU A 167 2.48 19.42 3.25
N LEU A 168 1.47 20.22 3.58
CA LEU A 168 0.10 19.73 3.76
C LEU A 168 -0.52 19.22 2.44
N ALA A 169 -0.25 19.89 1.32
CA ALA A 169 -0.70 19.45 0.01
C ALA A 169 -0.05 18.10 -0.37
N TRP A 170 1.26 17.97 -0.16
CA TRP A 170 1.98 16.74 -0.42
C TRP A 170 1.48 15.58 0.45
N GLU A 171 1.38 15.77 1.76
CA GLU A 171 0.88 14.74 2.69
C GLU A 171 -0.57 14.35 2.37
N GLY A 172 -1.42 15.30 1.96
CA GLY A 172 -2.78 15.03 1.51
C GLY A 172 -2.83 14.17 0.25
N LEU A 173 -2.02 14.50 -0.76
CA LEU A 173 -1.88 13.70 -1.98
C LEU A 173 -1.32 12.31 -1.68
N TYR A 174 -0.36 12.21 -0.76
CA TYR A 174 0.26 10.95 -0.39
C TYR A 174 -0.70 10.05 0.39
N ALA A 175 -1.50 10.63 1.30
CA ALA A 175 -2.55 9.93 2.03
C ALA A 175 -3.68 9.45 1.10
N LEU A 176 -4.11 10.26 0.13
CA LEU A 176 -5.09 9.87 -0.87
C LEU A 176 -4.59 8.68 -1.70
N GLN A 177 -3.32 8.70 -2.09
CA GLN A 177 -2.66 7.58 -2.75
C GLN A 177 -2.75 6.31 -1.89
N PHE A 178 -2.42 6.37 -0.60
CA PHE A 178 -2.44 5.18 0.25
C PHE A 178 -3.84 4.65 0.53
N LEU A 179 -4.83 5.53 0.69
CA LEU A 179 -6.24 5.13 0.74
C LEU A 179 -6.62 4.34 -0.52
N SER A 180 -6.25 4.86 -1.68
CA SER A 180 -6.54 4.24 -2.98
C SER A 180 -5.84 2.89 -3.12
N LEU A 181 -4.56 2.84 -2.77
CA LEU A 181 -3.74 1.64 -2.78
C LEU A 181 -4.32 0.55 -1.85
N GLU A 182 -4.74 0.91 -0.64
CA GLU A 182 -5.31 -0.04 0.30
C GLU A 182 -6.65 -0.58 -0.19
N PHE A 183 -7.49 0.28 -0.78
CA PHE A 183 -8.70 -0.18 -1.42
C PHE A 183 -8.41 -1.14 -2.58
N PHE A 184 -7.44 -0.86 -3.44
CA PHE A 184 -7.11 -1.74 -4.57
C PHE A 184 -6.58 -3.11 -4.13
N PHE A 185 -5.56 -3.14 -3.26
CA PHE A 185 -4.92 -4.41 -2.90
C PHE A 185 -5.76 -5.18 -1.87
N ARG A 186 -6.20 -4.55 -0.77
CA ARG A 186 -6.86 -5.24 0.35
C ARG A 186 -8.38 -5.27 0.20
N GLY A 187 -8.97 -4.27 -0.46
CA GLY A 187 -10.37 -4.27 -0.85
C GLY A 187 -10.56 -5.10 -2.11
N PHE A 188 -10.40 -4.48 -3.27
CA PHE A 188 -10.70 -5.04 -4.58
C PHE A 188 -10.05 -6.40 -4.87
N LEU A 189 -8.72 -6.46 -4.89
CA LEU A 189 -7.99 -7.67 -5.30
C LEU A 189 -8.13 -8.79 -4.28
N LEU A 190 -7.84 -8.51 -3.00
CA LEU A 190 -7.85 -9.53 -1.96
C LEU A 190 -9.27 -10.04 -1.65
N GLN A 191 -10.24 -9.17 -1.39
CA GLN A 191 -11.61 -9.61 -1.07
C GLN A 191 -12.32 -10.16 -2.31
N GLY A 192 -12.07 -9.59 -3.49
CA GLY A 192 -12.66 -10.08 -4.74
C GLY A 192 -12.19 -11.50 -5.09
N LEU A 193 -10.91 -11.81 -4.87
CA LEU A 193 -10.38 -13.16 -5.10
C LEU A 193 -10.64 -14.14 -3.97
N ARG A 194 -11.04 -13.66 -2.78
CA ARG A 194 -11.24 -14.50 -1.60
C ARG A 194 -12.21 -15.65 -1.87
N ARG A 195 -13.30 -15.43 -2.61
CA ARG A 195 -14.29 -16.48 -2.90
C ARG A 195 -13.69 -17.66 -3.69
N ALA A 196 -12.80 -17.37 -4.64
CA ALA A 196 -12.20 -18.38 -5.50
C ALA A 196 -10.92 -19.00 -4.92
N LEU A 197 -10.15 -18.23 -4.14
CA LEU A 197 -8.81 -18.63 -3.70
C LEU A 197 -8.68 -18.82 -2.17
N GLY A 198 -9.68 -18.39 -1.39
CA GLY A 198 -9.60 -18.38 0.06
C GLY A 198 -8.40 -17.58 0.57
N SER A 199 -7.67 -18.14 1.53
CA SER A 199 -6.43 -17.59 2.08
C SER A 199 -5.33 -17.41 1.03
N ASN A 200 -5.33 -18.19 -0.05
CA ASN A 200 -4.34 -18.05 -1.13
C ASN A 200 -4.45 -16.72 -1.90
N ALA A 201 -5.59 -16.02 -1.80
CA ALA A 201 -5.72 -14.67 -2.34
C ALA A 201 -4.66 -13.71 -1.79
N ILE A 202 -4.15 -13.94 -0.57
CA ILE A 202 -3.03 -13.17 0.02
C ILE A 202 -1.79 -13.27 -0.87
N PHE A 203 -1.42 -14.49 -1.27
CA PHE A 203 -0.21 -14.71 -2.05
C PHE A 203 -0.34 -14.11 -3.45
N VAL A 204 -1.52 -14.24 -4.07
CA VAL A 204 -1.79 -13.61 -5.37
C VAL A 204 -1.73 -12.09 -5.29
N MET A 205 -2.25 -11.50 -4.22
CA MET A 205 -2.20 -10.05 -4.00
C MET A 205 -0.78 -9.54 -3.72
N ILE A 206 0.03 -10.29 -2.98
CA ILE A 206 1.39 -9.88 -2.59
C ILE A 206 2.33 -9.76 -3.80
N VAL A 207 2.16 -10.57 -4.84
CA VAL A 207 3.03 -10.51 -6.02
C VAL A 207 3.01 -9.13 -6.67
N PRO A 208 1.88 -8.59 -7.17
CA PRO A 208 1.84 -7.24 -7.71
C PRO A 208 2.10 -6.17 -6.65
N TYR A 209 1.74 -6.41 -5.38
CA TYR A 209 2.05 -5.46 -4.29
C TYR A 209 3.56 -5.30 -4.06
N CYS A 210 4.33 -6.38 -4.17
CA CYS A 210 5.79 -6.35 -4.14
C CYS A 210 6.34 -5.62 -5.38
N MET A 211 5.80 -5.90 -6.57
CA MET A 211 6.28 -5.31 -7.82
C MET A 211 6.16 -3.79 -7.86
N ILE A 212 5.11 -3.20 -7.25
CA ILE A 212 4.99 -1.73 -7.18
C ILE A 212 6.03 -1.07 -6.24
N HIS A 213 6.84 -1.85 -5.54
CA HIS A 213 7.98 -1.36 -4.76
C HIS A 213 9.31 -1.46 -5.52
N TYR A 214 9.34 -2.02 -6.72
CA TYR A 214 10.55 -2.05 -7.54
C TYR A 214 11.05 -0.63 -7.83
N GLY A 215 12.38 -0.47 -7.82
CA GLY A 215 13.03 0.84 -7.90
C GLY A 215 13.26 1.52 -6.54
N LYS A 216 12.59 1.07 -5.46
CA LYS A 216 12.88 1.51 -4.09
C LYS A 216 14.09 0.76 -3.50
N PRO A 217 14.69 1.25 -2.40
CA PRO A 217 15.73 0.52 -1.68
C PRO A 217 15.33 -0.93 -1.41
N MET A 218 16.24 -1.87 -1.69
CA MET A 218 15.96 -3.32 -1.59
C MET A 218 15.33 -3.76 -0.25
N PRO A 219 15.76 -3.24 0.92
CA PRO A 219 15.12 -3.57 2.19
C PRO A 219 13.63 -3.17 2.27
N GLU A 220 13.23 -2.06 1.63
CA GLU A 220 11.82 -1.63 1.57
C GLU A 220 11.00 -2.62 0.74
N THR A 221 11.55 -3.12 -0.36
CA THR A 221 10.88 -4.10 -1.23
C THR A 221 10.67 -5.44 -0.50
N PHE A 222 11.68 -5.95 0.21
CA PHE A 222 11.50 -7.14 1.06
C PHE A 222 10.54 -6.89 2.22
N GLY A 223 10.60 -5.70 2.83
CA GLY A 223 9.65 -5.25 3.85
C GLY A 223 8.20 -5.28 3.35
N ALA A 224 7.96 -4.90 2.09
CA ALA A 224 6.64 -4.93 1.47
C ALA A 224 6.06 -6.36 1.40
N ILE A 225 6.88 -7.40 1.19
CA ILE A 225 6.40 -8.79 1.21
C ILE A 225 5.83 -9.13 2.60
N GLY A 226 6.61 -8.85 3.66
CA GLY A 226 6.19 -9.09 5.04
C GLY A 226 4.98 -8.26 5.45
N ALA A 227 4.99 -6.96 5.14
CA ALA A 227 3.86 -6.06 5.39
C ALA A 227 2.61 -6.50 4.61
N GLY A 228 2.75 -6.93 3.36
CA GLY A 228 1.66 -7.44 2.53
C GLY A 228 1.01 -8.69 3.13
N LEU A 229 1.83 -9.62 3.64
CA LEU A 229 1.38 -10.83 4.35
C LEU A 229 0.59 -10.48 5.63
N ILE A 230 1.16 -9.63 6.48
CA ILE A 230 0.56 -9.25 7.77
C ILE A 230 -0.73 -8.45 7.54
N LEU A 231 -0.65 -7.38 6.75
CA LEU A 231 -1.80 -6.49 6.52
C LEU A 231 -2.88 -7.17 5.67
N GLY A 232 -2.52 -8.03 4.71
CA GLY A 232 -3.48 -8.83 3.96
C GLY A 232 -4.24 -9.80 4.86
N THR A 233 -3.53 -10.48 5.77
CA THR A 233 -4.17 -11.36 6.77
C THR A 233 -5.10 -10.57 7.68
N LEU A 234 -4.65 -9.43 8.22
CA LEU A 234 -5.47 -8.57 9.08
C LEU A 234 -6.70 -8.01 8.36
N ALA A 235 -6.57 -7.61 7.10
CA ALA A 235 -7.69 -7.13 6.29
C ALA A 235 -8.77 -8.21 6.15
N MET A 236 -8.40 -9.48 5.89
CA MET A 236 -9.38 -10.58 5.82
C MET A 236 -10.02 -10.92 7.16
N ARG A 237 -9.27 -10.82 8.27
CA ARG A 237 -9.80 -11.12 9.61
C ARG A 237 -10.69 -10.00 10.14
N THR A 238 -10.33 -8.75 9.87
CA THR A 238 -11.05 -7.56 10.37
C THR A 238 -12.09 -7.02 9.39
N ARG A 239 -12.08 -7.49 8.14
CA ARG A 239 -12.88 -7.00 7.01
C ARG A 239 -12.76 -5.49 6.85
N SER A 240 -11.55 -4.97 6.97
CA SER A 240 -11.27 -3.53 7.01
C SER A 240 -9.96 -3.16 6.33
N ILE A 241 -9.99 -2.14 5.47
CA ILE A 241 -8.80 -1.51 4.89
C ILE A 241 -8.22 -0.41 5.78
N TRP A 242 -9.02 0.15 6.70
CA TRP A 242 -8.66 1.37 7.44
C TRP A 242 -7.43 1.22 8.32
N GLY A 243 -7.21 0.04 8.88
CA GLY A 243 -5.99 -0.24 9.64
C GLY A 243 -4.73 -0.20 8.75
N GLY A 244 -4.82 -0.74 7.53
CA GLY A 244 -3.75 -0.62 6.55
C GLY A 244 -3.54 0.83 6.10
N VAL A 245 -4.62 1.59 5.89
CA VAL A 245 -4.55 3.03 5.55
C VAL A 245 -3.79 3.80 6.62
N LEU A 246 -4.14 3.63 7.89
CA LEU A 246 -3.47 4.32 9.00
C LEU A 246 -2.00 3.93 9.13
N ILE A 247 -1.67 2.65 8.94
CA ILE A 247 -0.26 2.21 8.97
C ILE A 247 0.52 2.85 7.82
N HIS A 248 -0.01 2.79 6.60
CA HIS A 248 0.66 3.34 5.42
C HIS A 248 0.84 4.85 5.54
N VAL A 249 -0.22 5.58 5.88
CA VAL A 249 -0.17 7.05 6.08
C VAL A 249 0.76 7.40 7.24
N GLY A 250 0.65 6.72 8.38
CA GLY A 250 1.49 6.97 9.54
C GLY A 250 2.97 6.74 9.25
N VAL A 251 3.32 5.64 8.57
CA VAL A 251 4.70 5.35 8.17
C VAL A 251 5.20 6.38 7.18
N ALA A 252 4.41 6.74 6.16
CA ALA A 252 4.76 7.73 5.17
C ALA A 252 5.03 9.12 5.76
N VAL A 253 4.10 9.61 6.59
CA VAL A 253 4.28 10.87 7.32
C VAL A 253 5.54 10.81 8.19
N SER A 254 5.79 9.69 8.87
CA SER A 254 7.01 9.54 9.71
C SER A 254 8.29 9.58 8.87
N MET A 255 8.28 8.96 7.69
CA MET A 255 9.41 8.97 6.76
C MET A 255 9.73 10.39 6.29
N ASP A 256 8.70 11.14 5.89
CA ASP A 256 8.86 12.51 5.40
C ASP A 256 9.28 13.46 6.53
N LEU A 257 8.67 13.36 7.72
CA LEU A 257 9.06 14.17 8.88
C LEU A 257 10.51 13.90 9.32
N PHE A 258 10.94 12.64 9.37
CA PHE A 258 12.32 12.33 9.72
C PHE A 258 13.30 12.77 8.64
N ALA A 259 12.95 12.64 7.35
CA ALA A 259 13.77 13.14 6.25
C ALA A 259 13.89 14.67 6.31
N LEU A 260 12.78 15.39 6.54
CA LEU A 260 12.75 16.85 6.69
C LEU A 260 13.62 17.34 7.84
N GLY A 261 13.74 16.56 8.93
CA GLY A 261 14.65 16.85 10.04
C GLY A 261 16.13 16.89 9.65
N HIS A 262 16.49 16.38 8.46
CA HIS A 262 17.84 16.44 7.90
C HIS A 262 18.00 17.50 6.80
N CYS A 263 16.94 18.23 6.45
CA CYS A 263 16.96 19.23 5.38
C CYS A 263 17.33 20.63 5.89
N PRO A 264 17.78 21.54 5.01
CA PRO A 264 17.94 22.95 5.34
C PRO A 264 16.64 23.56 5.87
N THR A 265 16.75 24.37 6.91
CA THR A 265 15.61 25.04 7.58
C THR A 265 15.31 26.42 7.01
N ASP A 266 16.03 26.86 5.98
CA ASP A 266 15.91 28.20 5.40
C ASP A 266 14.68 28.38 4.50
N GLY A 267 13.97 27.31 4.16
CA GLY A 267 12.77 27.35 3.31
C GLY A 267 13.05 27.73 1.85
N HIS A 268 14.31 27.99 1.50
CA HIS A 268 14.74 28.40 0.17
C HIS A 268 15.42 27.25 -0.58
N HIS A 269 16.07 26.34 0.14
CA HIS A 269 16.78 25.21 -0.44
C HIS A 269 15.93 23.94 -0.30
N PRO A 270 15.68 23.20 -1.39
CA PRO A 270 14.99 21.92 -1.31
C PRO A 270 15.80 20.92 -0.49
N CYS A 271 15.13 19.91 0.06
CA CYS A 271 15.79 18.74 0.60
C CYS A 271 16.75 18.14 -0.44
N ARG A 272 17.90 17.63 0.01
CA ARG A 272 18.87 17.00 -0.90
C ARG A 272 18.19 15.89 -1.71
N GLY A 273 18.33 15.96 -3.01
CA GLY A 273 18.11 14.90 -3.98
C GLY A 273 19.27 14.97 -4.96
N ASP A 274 19.79 13.81 -5.36
CA ASP A 274 20.83 13.73 -6.38
C ASP A 274 20.35 14.31 -7.72
#